data_AF-A0A1E7YZB2-F1
#
_entry.id   AF-A0A1E7YZB2-F1
#
_cell.length_a   1.000
_cell.length_b   1.000
_cell.length_c   1.000
_cell.angle_alpha   90.00
_cell.angle_beta   90.00
_cell.angle_gamma   90.00
#
_symmetry.space_group_name_H-M   'P 1'
#
loop_
_entity.id
_entity.type
_entity.pdbx_description
1 polymer ?
#
loop_
_entity_poly.entity_id
_entity_poly.type
_entity_poly.pdbx_seq_one_letter_code
_entity_poly.pdbx_strand_id
1 'polypeptide(L)' 'MRAKVMTRNGRANIFSDETGVHVRVIEANGTNWEAGFYPATGKDLEQAWANALALARQIVTPASPDALAG' A
#
# COMPACT_ATOMS: atom_id res chain seq x y z
N MET A 1 2.30 -13.94 0.68
CA MET A 1 1.04 -13.29 1.13
C MET A 1 0.61 -12.24 0.12
N ARG A 2 -0.70 -11.98 -0.03
CA ARG A 2 -1.24 -10.95 -0.93
C ARG A 2 -2.46 -10.27 -0.30
N ALA A 3 -2.53 -8.95 -0.39
CA ALA A 3 -3.66 -8.13 0.05
C ALA A 3 -3.89 -6.98 -0.93
N LYS A 4 -5.11 -6.46 -0.93
CA LYS A 4 -5.51 -5.30 -1.71
C LYS A 4 -6.30 -4.36 -0.82
N VAL A 5 -5.96 -3.08 -0.88
CA VAL A 5 -6.66 -2.00 -0.18
C VAL A 5 -7.12 -0.99 -1.24
N MET A 6 -8.41 -0.67 -1.25
CA MET A 6 -8.94 0.34 -2.16
C MET A 6 -8.53 1.72 -1.65
N THR A 7 -7.99 2.57 -2.53
CA THR A 7 -7.61 3.96 -2.22
C THR A 7 -8.62 4.93 -2.86
N ARG A 8 -8.63 6.20 -2.44
CA ARG A 8 -9.50 7.23 -3.05
C ARG A 8 -9.30 7.35 -4.57
N ASN A 9 -8.06 7.19 -5.03
CA ASN A 9 -7.67 7.40 -6.42
C ASN A 9 -7.27 6.09 -7.12
N GLY A 10 -7.64 4.91 -6.60
CA GLY A 10 -7.22 3.63 -7.17
C GLY A 10 -7.18 2.48 -6.16
N ARG A 11 -6.08 1.73 -6.13
CA ARG A 11 -5.87 0.61 -5.22
C ARG A 11 -4.40 0.46 -4.84
N ALA A 12 -4.12 0.13 -3.58
CA ALA A 12 -2.83 -0.34 -3.12
C ALA A 12 -2.86 -1.87 -3.05
N ASN A 13 -1.95 -2.53 -3.77
CA ASN A 13 -1.70 -3.96 -3.72
C ASN A 13 -0.48 -4.21 -2.83
N ILE A 14 -0.63 -5.01 -1.78
CA ILE A 14 0.46 -5.47 -0.94
C ILE A 14 0.74 -6.94 -1.30
N PHE A 15 1.99 -7.30 -1.54
CA PHE A 15 2.38 -8.68 -1.79
C PHE A 15 3.77 -8.96 -1.22
N SER A 16 4.00 -10.21 -0.83
CA SER A 16 5.31 -10.65 -0.36
C SER A 16 5.92 -11.65 -1.33
N ASP A 17 7.24 -11.59 -1.46
CA ASP A 17 8.07 -12.55 -2.20
C ASP A 17 9.28 -12.99 -1.35
N GLU A 18 10.30 -13.58 -1.99
CA GLU A 18 11.51 -14.06 -1.33
C GLU A 18 12.43 -12.94 -0.80
N THR A 19 12.21 -11.71 -1.24
CA THR A 19 13.04 -10.54 -0.90
C THR A 19 12.38 -9.66 0.16
N GLY A 20 11.05 -9.66 0.25
CA GLY A 20 10.34 -8.91 1.27
C GLY A 20 8.87 -8.67 0.95
N VAL A 21 8.35 -7.56 1.47
CA VAL A 21 6.96 -7.12 1.26
C VAL A 21 6.93 -5.83 0.46
N HIS A 22 6.20 -5.85 -0.65
CA HIS A 22 6.02 -4.75 -1.57
C HIS A 22 4.65 -4.12 -1.41
N VAL A 23 4.59 -2.80 -1.54
CA VAL A 23 3.36 -2.01 -1.64
C VAL A 23 3.36 -1.32 -2.99
N ARG A 24 2.42 -1.69 -3.85
CA ARG A 24 2.24 -1.09 -5.18
C ARG A 24 0.94 -0.31 -5.23
N VAL A 25 0.97 0.90 -5.75
CA VAL A 25 -0.24 1.69 -5.97
C VAL A 25 -0.57 1.68 -7.45
N ILE A 26 -1.82 1.37 -7.76
CA ILE A 26 -2.39 1.46 -9.10
C ILE A 26 -3.46 2.54 -9.04
N GLU A 27 -3.21 3.65 -9.70
CA GLU A 27 -4.12 4.77 -9.80
C GLU A 27 -5.23 4.51 -10.82
N ALA A 28 -6.33 5.26 -10.71
CA ALA A 28 -7.49 5.16 -11.59
C ALA A 28 -7.18 5.51 -13.05
N ASN A 29 -6.14 6.32 -13.28
CA ASN A 29 -5.62 6.65 -14.60
C ASN A 29 -4.76 5.52 -15.22
N GLY A 30 -4.58 4.39 -14.52
CA GLY A 30 -3.77 3.25 -14.97
C GLY A 30 -2.29 3.34 -14.57
N THR A 31 -1.84 4.43 -13.95
CA THR A 31 -0.46 4.58 -13.46
C THR A 31 -0.18 3.58 -12.35
N ASN A 32 0.98 2.94 -12.40
CA ASN A 32 1.40 1.95 -11.43
C ASN A 32 2.81 2.28 -10.94
N TRP A 33 2.98 2.39 -9.63
CA TRP A 33 4.26 2.70 -8.99
C TRP A 33 4.42 1.96 -7.66
N GLU A 34 5.67 1.70 -7.27
CA GLU A 34 5.98 1.08 -5.98
C GLU A 34 6.02 2.16 -4.91
N ALA A 35 5.12 2.05 -3.93
CA ALA A 35 4.96 3.02 -2.86
C ALA A 35 5.82 2.72 -1.63
N GLY A 36 6.22 1.47 -1.47
CA GLY A 36 7.11 1.07 -0.40
C GLY A 36 7.58 -0.37 -0.57
N PHE A 37 8.78 -0.64 -0.06
CA PHE A 37 9.37 -1.96 0.00
C PHE A 37 9.97 -2.17 1.39
N TYR A 38 9.64 -3.31 1.98
CA TYR A 38 10.11 -3.72 3.30
C TYR A 38 10.90 -5.02 3.13
N PRO A 39 12.24 -4.95 3.02
CA PRO A 39 13.06 -6.14 2.88
C PRO A 39 12.96 -6.97 4.15
N ALA A 40 12.54 -8.23 4.03
CA ALA A 40 12.34 -9.12 5.16
C ALA A 40 12.30 -10.58 4.70
N THR A 41 12.85 -11.48 5.51
CA THR A 41 12.80 -12.92 5.26
C THR A 41 12.45 -13.67 6.55
N GLY A 42 11.96 -14.91 6.41
CA GLY A 42 11.66 -15.76 7.55
C GLY A 42 10.67 -15.12 8.53
N LYS A 43 11.11 -14.95 9.79
CA LYS A 43 10.26 -14.48 10.90
C LYS A 43 9.93 -12.99 10.84
N ASP A 44 10.76 -12.18 10.15
CA ASP A 44 10.56 -10.74 10.06
C ASP A 44 9.49 -10.35 9.02
N LEU A 45 9.07 -11.33 8.20
CA LEU A 45 8.08 -11.14 7.14
C LEU A 45 6.72 -10.65 7.68
N GLU A 46 6.33 -11.11 8.88
CA GLU A 46 5.07 -10.69 9.51
C GLU A 46 5.11 -9.21 9.94
N GLN A 47 6.23 -8.75 10.51
CA GLN A 47 6.40 -7.35 10.89
C GLN A 47 6.48 -6.45 9.67
N ALA A 48 7.21 -6.86 8.63
CA ALA A 48 7.26 -6.17 7.34
C ALA A 48 5.86 -6.07 6.72
N TRP A 49 5.06 -7.14 6.82
CA TRP A 49 3.68 -7.15 6.35
C TRP A 49 2.79 -6.17 7.11
N ALA A 50 2.91 -6.11 8.44
CA ALA A 50 2.18 -5.14 9.26
C ALA A 50 2.54 -3.69 8.90
N ASN A 51 3.82 -3.40 8.69
CA ASN A 51 4.30 -2.07 8.28
C ASN A 51 3.79 -1.69 6.88
N ALA A 52 3.83 -2.63 5.93
CA ALA A 52 3.31 -2.45 4.58
C ALA A 52 1.80 -2.16 4.56
N LEU A 53 1.03 -2.86 5.41
CA LEU A 53 -0.40 -2.59 5.60
C LEU A 53 -0.66 -1.21 6.21
N ALA A 54 0.16 -0.78 7.18
CA ALA A 54 0.05 0.55 7.77
C ALA A 54 0.29 1.65 6.73
N LEU A 55 1.34 1.51 5.89
CA LEU A 55 1.61 2.43 4.79
C LEU A 55 0.46 2.46 3.78
N ALA A 56 -0.01 1.29 3.34
CA ALA A 56 -1.13 1.22 2.40
C ALA A 56 -2.38 1.93 2.95
N ARG A 57 -2.67 1.80 4.24
CA ARG A 57 -3.77 2.53 4.90
C ARG A 57 -3.55 4.05 4.94
N GLN A 58 -2.32 4.51 5.16
CA GLN A 58 -2.00 5.94 5.13
C GLN A 58 -2.20 6.55 3.74
N ILE A 59 -1.80 5.84 2.67
CA ILE A 59 -2.04 6.26 1.28
C ILE A 59 -3.54 6.34 0.96
N VAL A 60 -4.35 5.51 1.63
CA VAL A 60 -5.81 5.42 1.45
C VAL A 60 -6.54 6.53 2.22
N THR A 61 -5.89 7.24 3.14
CA THR A 61 -6.55 8.26 3.97
C THR A 61 -7.28 9.25 3.06
N PRO A 62 -8.62 9.35 3.16
CA PRO A 62 -9.35 10.28 2.34
C PRO A 62 -8.88 11.68 2.71
N ALA A 63 -8.50 12.50 1.73
CA ALA A 63 -8.75 13.92 1.90
C ALA A 63 -10.26 14.02 2.19
N SER A 64 -10.62 14.46 3.39
CA SER A 64 -12.02 14.66 3.76
C SER A 64 -12.73 15.44 2.63
N PRO A 65 -14.02 15.17 2.36
CA PRO A 65 -14.78 15.95 1.39
C PRO A 65 -14.80 17.46 1.69
N ASP A 66 -14.44 17.88 2.91
CA ASP A 66 -14.29 19.29 3.32
C ASP A 66 -13.07 20.03 2.76
N ALA A 67 -12.09 19.36 2.13
CA ALA A 67 -10.90 20.06 1.62
C ALA A 67 -11.12 20.81 0.29
N LEU A 68 -12.33 20.76 -0.28
CA LEU A 68 -12.66 21.40 -1.57
C LEU A 68 -13.91 22.32 -1.51
N ALA A 69 -14.44 22.60 -0.32
CA ALA A 69 -15.49 23.63 -0.16
C ALA A 69 -14.83 24.99 0.11
N GLY A 70 -14.24 25.57 -0.95
CA GLY A 70 -14.07 27.01 -1.09
C GLY A 70 -15.20 27.60 -1.90
#